data_AF-F0ZUB3-F1
#
_entry.id   AF-F0ZUB3-F1
#
_cell.length_a   1.000
_cell.length_b   1.000
_cell.length_c   1.000
_cell.angle_alpha   90.00
_cell.angle_beta   90.00
_cell.angle_gamma   90.00
#
_symmetry.space_group_name_H-M   'P 1'
#
loop_
_entity.id
_entity.type
_entity.pdbx_description
1 polymer ?
#
loop_
_entity_poly.entity_id
_entity_poly.type
_entity_poly.pdbx_seq_one_letter_code
_entity_poly.pdbx_strand_id
1 'polypeptide(L)'
;MKETQFFKDIIESQTNFKYSETENITLYEHIHDIVCYGIGDFSSSKKCLDQLAYITSVKSIYNVSSIYIYDPVMNEIEKKLVDKIGFKLIEVNEEGKRKINMSIETNNRFTLFYMPFCGRKLYDNVLWANWEDLSKVLIIGNSFDIYIDGINKVEDDYVQYSYTSKTAGIHNELLFPKNYPTPYIFHDLSIHIFPKHLLSTKEDSFYSKSKNLEPPKLIFGPE
;
A
#
# COMPACT_ATOMS: atom_id res chain seq x y z
N MET A 1 -15.05 12.80 -5.38
CA MET A 1 -13.62 12.46 -5.21
C MET A 1 -12.79 12.95 -6.40
N LYS A 2 -12.88 12.40 -7.61
CA LYS A 2 -12.06 12.82 -8.79
C LYS A 2 -11.97 14.33 -9.06
N GLU A 3 -13.08 15.06 -8.88
CA GLU A 3 -13.13 16.50 -9.15
C GLU A 3 -12.54 17.37 -8.05
N THR A 4 -12.20 16.80 -6.88
CA THR A 4 -11.66 17.58 -5.75
C THR A 4 -10.23 18.02 -6.04
N GLN A 5 -9.85 19.19 -5.50
CA GLN A 5 -8.46 19.64 -5.57
C GLN A 5 -7.52 18.64 -4.88
N PHE A 6 -7.94 18.06 -3.76
CA PHE A 6 -7.21 17.00 -3.08
C PHE A 6 -6.82 15.84 -4.00
N PHE A 7 -7.75 15.32 -4.82
CA PHE A 7 -7.43 14.22 -5.72
C PHE A 7 -6.48 14.67 -6.83
N LYS A 8 -6.69 15.88 -7.39
CA LYS A 8 -5.82 16.46 -8.43
C LYS A 8 -4.40 16.66 -7.94
N ASP A 9 -4.22 17.15 -6.71
CA ASP A 9 -2.91 17.35 -6.09
C ASP A 9 -2.16 16.02 -5.89
N ILE A 10 -2.88 14.93 -5.55
CA ILE A 10 -2.27 13.59 -5.50
C ILE A 10 -1.84 13.14 -6.89
N ILE A 11 -2.68 13.36 -7.91
CA ILE A 11 -2.32 12.99 -9.29
C ILE A 11 -1.10 13.77 -9.75
N GLU A 12 -1.00 15.06 -9.44
CA GLU A 12 0.16 15.89 -9.80
C GLU A 12 1.43 15.43 -9.07
N SER A 13 1.35 15.14 -7.76
CA SER A 13 2.52 14.80 -6.94
C SER A 13 3.24 13.50 -7.35
N GLN A 14 2.53 12.59 -8.02
CA GLN A 14 3.08 11.32 -8.50
C GLN A 14 3.58 11.35 -9.96
N THR A 15 3.53 12.51 -10.62
CA THR A 15 4.07 12.69 -11.98
C THR A 15 5.58 12.89 -11.99
N ASN A 16 6.24 12.51 -13.10
CA ASN A 16 7.68 12.72 -13.33
C ASN A 16 8.59 12.22 -12.18
N PHE A 17 8.18 11.14 -11.50
CA PHE A 17 8.91 10.58 -10.38
C PHE A 17 10.14 9.82 -10.87
N LYS A 18 11.32 10.11 -10.28
CA LYS A 18 12.58 9.45 -10.61
C LYS A 18 12.63 8.02 -10.08
N TYR A 19 12.24 7.06 -10.92
CA TYR A 19 12.17 5.64 -10.57
C TYR A 19 13.53 4.93 -10.69
N SER A 20 14.35 5.33 -11.66
CA SER A 20 15.75 4.88 -11.80
C SER A 20 16.66 6.07 -12.15
N GLU A 21 17.97 5.83 -12.31
CA GLU A 21 18.90 6.89 -12.68
C GLU A 21 18.57 7.54 -14.03
N THR A 22 17.93 6.77 -14.93
CA THR A 22 17.67 7.17 -16.32
C THR A 22 16.19 7.25 -16.67
N GLU A 23 15.28 7.00 -15.71
CA GLU A 23 13.85 6.86 -15.99
C GLU A 23 13.02 7.62 -14.97
N ASN A 24 12.21 8.56 -15.47
CA ASN A 24 11.14 9.20 -14.74
C ASN A 24 9.79 8.66 -15.23
N ILE A 25 8.84 8.48 -14.33
CA ILE A 25 7.54 7.89 -14.63
C ILE A 25 6.40 8.62 -13.91
N THR A 26 5.19 8.48 -14.44
CA THR A 26 3.95 8.79 -13.70
C THR A 26 3.49 7.50 -13.03
N LEU A 27 3.64 7.40 -11.70
CA LEU A 27 3.46 6.15 -10.96
C LEU A 27 2.13 5.44 -11.27
N TYR A 28 1.03 6.19 -11.30
CA TYR A 28 -0.32 5.61 -11.42
C TYR A 28 -0.63 5.10 -12.82
N GLU A 29 0.03 5.62 -13.86
CA GLU A 29 -0.09 5.12 -15.23
C GLU A 29 0.47 3.70 -15.39
N HIS A 30 1.34 3.29 -14.46
CA HIS A 30 2.00 1.99 -14.48
C HIS A 30 1.44 0.99 -13.45
N ILE A 31 0.30 1.29 -12.81
CA ILE A 31 -0.37 0.37 -11.90
C ILE A 31 -1.11 -0.71 -12.70
N HIS A 32 -0.74 -1.97 -12.50
CA HIS A 32 -1.46 -3.11 -13.05
C HIS A 32 -2.59 -3.55 -12.14
N ASP A 33 -2.29 -3.81 -10.87
CA ASP A 33 -3.25 -4.31 -9.87
C ASP A 33 -3.28 -3.42 -8.63
N ILE A 34 -4.44 -3.37 -7.97
CA ILE A 34 -4.61 -2.77 -6.65
C ILE A 34 -5.06 -3.84 -5.66
N VAL A 35 -4.48 -3.86 -4.46
CA VAL A 35 -4.89 -4.73 -3.36
C VAL A 35 -5.22 -3.84 -2.16
N CYS A 36 -6.49 -3.79 -1.80
CA CYS A 36 -6.99 -3.02 -0.67
C CYS A 36 -7.07 -3.92 0.57
N TYR A 37 -6.37 -3.55 1.64
CA TYR A 37 -6.54 -4.15 2.95
C TYR A 37 -7.04 -3.12 3.94
N GLY A 38 -8.01 -3.48 4.79
CA GLY A 38 -8.35 -2.66 5.94
C GLY A 38 -9.12 -1.37 5.61
N ILE A 39 -10.02 -1.40 4.61
CA ILE A 39 -10.85 -0.22 4.28
C ILE A 39 -11.81 0.14 5.43
N GLY A 40 -12.25 -0.85 6.20
CA GLY A 40 -13.25 -0.76 7.26
C GLY A 40 -14.70 -0.85 6.74
N ASP A 41 -15.65 -0.66 7.66
CA ASP A 41 -17.09 -0.64 7.38
C ASP A 41 -17.49 0.64 6.62
N PHE A 42 -17.49 0.58 5.30
CA PHE A 42 -17.89 1.66 4.41
C PHE A 42 -19.41 1.81 4.25
N SER A 43 -20.20 0.92 4.86
CA SER A 43 -21.65 1.08 4.97
C SER A 43 -22.06 2.05 6.08
N SER A 44 -21.27 2.16 7.15
CA SER A 44 -21.55 3.03 8.31
C SER A 44 -20.53 4.15 8.53
N SER A 45 -19.31 4.03 8.00
CA SER A 45 -18.24 5.02 8.19
C SER A 45 -17.99 5.86 6.94
N LYS A 46 -18.19 7.18 7.07
CA LYS A 46 -17.82 8.14 6.01
C LYS A 46 -16.33 8.05 5.65
N LYS A 47 -15.46 7.81 6.65
CA LYS A 47 -14.02 7.63 6.42
C LYS A 47 -13.78 6.47 5.46
N CYS A 48 -14.34 5.30 5.77
CA CYS A 48 -14.18 4.09 4.96
C CYS A 48 -14.81 4.26 3.56
N LEU A 49 -15.97 4.92 3.48
CA LEU A 49 -16.62 5.22 2.21
C LEU A 49 -15.79 6.16 1.32
N ASP A 50 -15.20 7.21 1.88
CA ASP A 50 -14.34 8.13 1.14
C ASP A 50 -13.03 7.44 0.68
N GLN A 51 -12.46 6.55 1.50
CA GLN A 51 -11.31 5.71 1.13
C GLN A 51 -11.65 4.78 -0.06
N LEU A 52 -12.84 4.14 -0.04
CA LEU A 52 -13.33 3.36 -1.17
C LEU A 52 -13.56 4.23 -2.42
N ALA A 53 -14.08 5.46 -2.23
CA ALA A 53 -14.29 6.41 -3.31
C ALA A 53 -12.98 6.89 -3.95
N TYR A 54 -11.89 6.98 -3.17
CA TYR A 54 -10.55 7.26 -3.68
C TYR A 54 -10.07 6.15 -4.63
N ILE A 55 -10.11 4.89 -4.21
CA ILE A 55 -9.66 3.79 -5.07
C ILE A 55 -10.55 3.63 -6.31
N THR A 56 -11.86 3.82 -6.15
CA THR A 56 -12.79 3.85 -7.30
C THR A 56 -12.46 5.00 -8.27
N SER A 57 -11.93 6.11 -7.75
CA SER A 57 -11.48 7.24 -8.57
C SER A 57 -10.21 6.91 -9.35
N VAL A 58 -9.23 6.28 -8.72
CA VAL A 58 -8.02 5.77 -9.39
C VAL A 58 -8.39 4.79 -10.51
N LYS A 59 -9.24 3.79 -10.22
CA LYS A 59 -9.71 2.78 -11.19
C LYS A 59 -10.29 3.39 -12.47
N SER A 60 -10.96 4.53 -12.35
CA SER A 60 -11.69 5.13 -13.46
C SER A 60 -10.85 6.01 -14.39
N ILE A 61 -9.64 6.36 -13.95
CA ILE A 61 -8.71 7.24 -14.67
C ILE A 61 -7.58 6.40 -15.27
N TYR A 62 -7.12 5.39 -14.54
CA TYR A 62 -6.01 4.53 -14.92
C TYR A 62 -6.50 3.14 -15.31
N ASN A 63 -5.80 2.51 -16.26
CA ASN A 63 -6.14 1.19 -16.76
C ASN A 63 -5.69 0.07 -15.80
N VAL A 64 -6.32 0.03 -14.63
CA VAL A 64 -6.08 -1.00 -13.60
C VAL A 64 -6.80 -2.29 -14.00
N SER A 65 -6.03 -3.38 -14.12
CA SER A 65 -6.51 -4.70 -14.54
C SER A 65 -7.45 -5.32 -13.50
N SER A 66 -7.03 -5.33 -12.23
CA SER A 66 -7.84 -5.88 -11.14
C SER A 66 -7.67 -5.07 -9.86
N ILE A 67 -8.78 -4.96 -9.11
CA ILE A 67 -8.77 -4.44 -7.75
C ILE A 67 -9.27 -5.55 -6.84
N TYR A 68 -8.46 -5.92 -5.87
CA TYR A 68 -8.77 -6.89 -4.85
C TYR A 68 -9.03 -6.17 -3.54
N ILE A 69 -9.95 -6.68 -2.72
CA ILE A 69 -10.26 -6.07 -1.43
C ILE A 69 -10.52 -7.13 -0.36
N TYR A 70 -9.96 -6.88 0.82
CA TYR A 70 -10.21 -7.65 2.03
C TYR A 70 -10.31 -6.73 3.23
N ASP A 71 -11.32 -6.97 4.05
CA ASP A 71 -11.34 -6.47 5.41
C ASP A 71 -12.18 -7.45 6.28
N PRO A 72 -11.67 -7.88 7.45
CA PRO A 72 -12.37 -8.82 8.32
C PRO A 72 -13.72 -8.30 8.84
N VAL A 73 -13.95 -6.98 8.86
CA VAL A 73 -15.20 -6.39 9.34
C VAL A 73 -16.28 -6.24 8.27
N MET A 74 -15.99 -6.60 7.01
CA MET A 74 -16.96 -6.44 5.92
C MET A 74 -18.22 -7.29 6.12
N ASN A 75 -19.37 -6.64 6.01
CA ASN A 75 -20.66 -7.29 6.05
C ASN A 75 -21.12 -7.80 4.66
N GLU A 76 -22.21 -8.56 4.63
CA GLU A 76 -22.72 -9.18 3.39
C GLU A 76 -23.22 -8.17 2.34
N ILE A 77 -23.66 -6.98 2.76
CA ILE A 77 -24.07 -5.92 1.84
C ILE A 77 -22.83 -5.34 1.15
N GLU A 78 -21.77 -5.11 1.92
CA GLU A 78 -20.50 -4.58 1.45
C GLU A 78 -19.81 -5.54 0.48
N LYS A 79 -19.78 -6.84 0.78
CA LYS A 79 -19.27 -7.88 -0.14
C LYS A 79 -20.01 -7.89 -1.46
N LYS A 80 -21.35 -7.75 -1.45
CA LYS A 80 -22.14 -7.62 -2.68
C LYS A 80 -21.88 -6.33 -3.43
N LEU A 81 -21.61 -5.22 -2.73
CA LEU A 81 -21.27 -3.95 -3.37
C LEU A 81 -19.92 -4.03 -4.07
N VAL A 82 -18.91 -4.67 -3.45
CA VAL A 82 -17.58 -4.90 -4.02
C VAL A 82 -17.67 -5.54 -5.41
N ASP A 83 -18.46 -6.61 -5.55
CA ASP A 83 -18.67 -7.25 -6.85
C ASP A 83 -19.35 -6.30 -7.85
N LYS A 84 -20.39 -5.57 -7.43
CA LYS A 84 -21.11 -4.61 -8.29
C LYS A 84 -20.24 -3.46 -8.81
N ILE A 85 -19.25 -3.01 -8.05
CA ILE A 85 -18.30 -1.97 -8.49
C ILE A 85 -17.10 -2.55 -9.27
N GLY A 86 -17.13 -3.86 -9.52
CA GLY A 86 -16.12 -4.60 -10.27
C GLY A 86 -14.79 -4.74 -9.52
N PHE A 87 -14.86 -4.87 -8.20
CA PHE A 87 -13.72 -5.27 -7.37
C PHE A 87 -13.87 -6.77 -7.08
N LYS A 88 -12.75 -7.43 -6.76
CA LYS A 88 -12.69 -8.86 -6.44
C LYS A 88 -12.53 -9.01 -4.93
N LEU A 89 -13.49 -9.69 -4.30
CA LEU A 89 -13.36 -10.04 -2.89
C LEU A 89 -12.22 -11.05 -2.72
N ILE A 90 -11.38 -10.83 -1.73
CA ILE A 90 -10.43 -11.84 -1.25
C ILE A 90 -11.17 -12.64 -0.19
N GLU A 91 -11.41 -13.92 -0.43
CA GLU A 91 -12.27 -14.72 0.46
C GLU A 91 -11.56 -15.24 1.71
N VAL A 92 -10.23 -15.34 1.66
CA VAL A 92 -9.41 -15.88 2.73
C VAL A 92 -8.51 -14.78 3.29
N ASN A 93 -8.44 -14.68 4.62
CA ASN A 93 -7.49 -13.80 5.27
C ASN A 93 -6.06 -14.22 4.95
N GLU A 94 -5.43 -13.54 4.00
CA GLU A 94 -4.02 -13.77 3.64
C GLU A 94 -3.05 -13.02 4.55
N GLU A 95 -3.54 -12.32 5.57
CA GLU A 95 -2.74 -11.57 6.56
C GLU A 95 -1.79 -10.54 5.91
N GLY A 96 -2.10 -10.05 4.70
CA GLY A 96 -1.22 -9.16 3.94
C GLY A 96 -0.06 -9.87 3.24
N LYS A 97 0.07 -11.20 3.32
CA LYS A 97 1.20 -11.97 2.75
C LYS A 97 1.03 -12.29 1.25
N ARG A 98 0.29 -11.45 0.51
CA ARG A 98 0.11 -11.61 -0.93
C ARG A 98 1.39 -11.27 -1.68
N LYS A 99 1.83 -12.19 -2.54
CA LYS A 99 2.89 -11.91 -3.51
C LYS A 99 2.31 -11.20 -4.74
N ILE A 100 3.02 -10.20 -5.25
CA ILE A 100 2.66 -9.50 -6.49
C ILE A 100 2.69 -10.45 -7.69
N ASN A 101 1.94 -10.13 -8.73
CA ASN A 101 1.99 -10.90 -9.97
C ASN A 101 3.27 -10.55 -10.75
N MET A 102 4.17 -11.53 -10.93
CA MET A 102 5.43 -11.31 -11.64
C MET A 102 5.30 -11.29 -13.16
N SER A 103 4.14 -11.70 -13.72
CA SER A 103 3.87 -11.71 -15.16
C SER A 103 3.45 -10.34 -15.72
N ILE A 104 3.45 -9.31 -14.88
CA ILE A 104 3.08 -7.95 -15.22
C ILE A 104 4.02 -7.43 -16.35
N GLU A 105 3.43 -6.94 -17.46
CA GLU A 105 4.13 -6.51 -18.69
C GLU A 105 5.11 -5.34 -18.47
N THR A 106 5.86 -4.91 -19.48
CA THR A 106 6.84 -3.81 -19.32
C THR A 106 6.21 -2.44 -19.07
N ASN A 107 4.95 -2.25 -19.51
CA ASN A 107 4.27 -0.95 -19.46
C ASN A 107 3.41 -0.75 -18.21
N ASN A 108 2.75 -1.77 -17.68
CA ASN A 108 2.18 -1.71 -16.33
C ASN A 108 3.13 -2.51 -15.47
N ARG A 109 3.72 -1.98 -14.39
CA ARG A 109 4.76 -2.69 -13.62
C ARG A 109 4.52 -2.78 -12.12
N PHE A 110 3.51 -2.07 -11.60
CA PHE A 110 3.26 -2.00 -10.16
C PHE A 110 2.03 -2.77 -9.73
N THR A 111 2.13 -3.39 -8.56
CA THR A 111 0.97 -3.67 -7.72
C THR A 111 0.93 -2.64 -6.61
N LEU A 112 -0.18 -1.91 -6.51
CA LEU A 112 -0.44 -0.96 -5.42
C LEU A 112 -1.16 -1.67 -4.28
N PHE A 113 -0.57 -1.68 -3.10
CA PHE A 113 -1.22 -2.05 -1.85
C PHE A 113 -1.81 -0.81 -1.18
N TYR A 114 -3.13 -0.74 -1.07
CA TYR A 114 -3.84 0.36 -0.42
C TYR A 114 -4.29 -0.07 0.99
N MET A 115 -3.70 0.54 2.01
CA MET A 115 -3.71 0.04 3.40
C MET A 115 -3.87 1.17 4.42
N PRO A 116 -4.80 2.13 4.26
CA PRO A 116 -4.90 3.29 5.13
C PRO A 116 -5.15 2.88 6.60
N PHE A 117 -4.38 3.42 7.55
CA PHE A 117 -4.54 3.17 8.99
C PHE A 117 -4.42 1.70 9.43
N CYS A 118 -3.88 0.84 8.57
CA CYS A 118 -3.57 -0.53 8.96
C CYS A 118 -2.49 -0.56 10.04
N GLY A 119 -2.50 -1.61 10.87
CA GLY A 119 -1.45 -1.85 11.86
C GLY A 119 -0.10 -2.17 11.20
N ARG A 120 1.00 -1.79 11.87
CA ARG A 120 2.38 -2.00 11.39
C ARG A 120 2.64 -3.41 10.86
N LYS A 121 2.20 -4.43 11.61
CA LYS A 121 2.42 -5.85 11.29
C LYS A 121 1.85 -6.25 9.93
N LEU A 122 0.79 -5.58 9.46
CA LEU A 122 0.21 -5.84 8.13
C LEU A 122 1.10 -5.27 7.01
N TYR A 123 1.70 -4.10 7.19
CA TYR A 123 2.71 -3.58 6.26
C TYR A 123 3.94 -4.48 6.24
N ASP A 124 4.39 -4.95 7.41
CA ASP A 124 5.53 -5.87 7.51
C ASP A 124 5.29 -7.16 6.71
N ASN A 125 4.07 -7.69 6.75
CA ASN A 125 3.67 -8.86 5.95
C ASN A 125 3.71 -8.60 4.45
N VAL A 126 3.19 -7.46 3.99
CA VAL A 126 3.23 -7.07 2.56
C VAL A 126 4.67 -6.89 2.09
N LEU A 127 5.49 -6.20 2.89
CA LEU A 127 6.90 -5.97 2.59
C LEU A 127 7.67 -7.29 2.54
N TRP A 128 7.52 -8.15 3.55
CA TRP A 128 8.16 -9.47 3.60
C TRP A 128 7.79 -10.34 2.40
N ALA A 129 6.48 -10.42 2.07
CA ALA A 129 6.00 -11.27 0.98
C ALA A 129 6.62 -10.89 -0.38
N ASN A 130 6.99 -9.61 -0.52
CA ASN A 130 7.49 -9.01 -1.75
C ASN A 130 8.92 -8.46 -1.62
N TRP A 131 9.68 -8.89 -0.61
CA TRP A 131 10.96 -8.27 -0.24
C TRP A 131 12.01 -8.31 -1.37
N GLU A 132 11.99 -9.36 -2.19
CA GLU A 132 12.86 -9.51 -3.36
C GLU A 132 12.38 -8.72 -4.59
N ASP A 133 11.12 -8.28 -4.58
CA ASP A 133 10.41 -7.70 -5.72
C ASP A 133 9.92 -6.25 -5.44
N LEU A 134 10.47 -5.59 -4.40
CA LEU A 134 10.01 -4.27 -3.91
C LEU A 134 9.94 -3.20 -5.00
N SER A 135 10.81 -3.27 -6.01
CA SER A 135 10.80 -2.32 -7.13
C SER A 135 9.47 -2.30 -7.90
N LYS A 136 8.61 -3.30 -7.74
CA LYS A 136 7.28 -3.41 -8.36
C LYS A 136 6.14 -3.22 -7.36
N VAL A 137 6.45 -2.82 -6.13
CA VAL A 137 5.49 -2.56 -5.06
C VAL A 137 5.29 -1.06 -4.90
N LEU A 138 4.03 -0.63 -4.86
CA LEU A 138 3.63 0.67 -4.32
C LEU A 138 2.79 0.42 -3.08
N ILE A 139 2.93 1.24 -2.04
CA ILE A 139 2.05 1.18 -0.87
C ILE A 139 1.44 2.56 -0.68
N ILE A 140 0.13 2.63 -0.46
CA ILE A 140 -0.51 3.81 0.09
C ILE A 140 -1.00 3.44 1.47
N GLY A 141 -0.46 4.09 2.49
CA GLY A 141 -0.77 3.80 3.88
C GLY A 141 -0.19 4.87 4.78
N ASN A 142 -0.08 4.57 6.06
CA ASN A 142 0.56 5.45 7.03
C ASN A 142 2.00 5.78 6.57
N SER A 143 2.48 6.96 6.90
CA SER A 143 3.92 7.24 6.80
C SER A 143 4.73 6.21 7.59
N PHE A 144 5.86 5.77 7.05
CA PHE A 144 6.81 4.84 7.67
C PHE A 144 7.84 5.58 8.52
N ASP A 145 7.95 6.91 8.40
CA ASP A 145 8.77 7.74 9.29
C ASP A 145 8.43 7.48 10.77
N ILE A 146 7.15 7.27 11.11
CA ILE A 146 6.74 6.94 12.49
C ILE A 146 7.36 5.63 13.02
N TYR A 147 7.70 4.70 12.11
CA TYR A 147 8.33 3.42 12.42
C TYR A 147 9.87 3.50 12.38
N ILE A 148 10.43 4.39 11.56
CA ILE A 148 11.87 4.57 11.37
C ILE A 148 12.47 5.47 12.45
N ASP A 149 11.80 6.59 12.77
CA ASP A 149 12.25 7.56 13.78
C ASP A 149 12.12 7.02 15.22
N GLY A 150 11.59 5.80 15.38
CA GLY A 150 11.44 5.15 16.67
C GLY A 150 10.36 5.80 17.54
N ILE A 151 9.43 6.55 16.95
CA ILE A 151 8.23 7.04 17.64
C ILE A 151 7.34 5.84 18.01
N ASN A 152 7.18 4.90 17.07
CA ASN A 152 6.50 3.64 17.29
C ASN A 152 7.54 2.52 17.26
N LYS A 153 8.12 2.19 18.43
CA LYS A 153 9.07 1.07 18.56
C LYS A 153 8.31 -0.25 18.67
N VAL A 154 8.85 -1.27 18.03
CA VAL A 154 8.40 -2.66 18.24
C VAL A 154 9.09 -3.24 19.47
N GLU A 155 8.48 -4.29 20.03
CA GLU A 155 9.09 -5.11 21.06
C GLU A 155 10.37 -5.79 20.55
N ASP A 156 11.31 -6.08 21.46
CA ASP A 156 12.62 -6.64 21.12
C ASP A 156 12.53 -7.96 20.35
N ASP A 157 11.54 -8.79 20.67
CA ASP A 157 11.30 -10.07 20.00
C ASP A 157 10.73 -9.92 18.57
N TYR A 158 10.18 -8.74 18.25
CA TYR A 158 9.59 -8.43 16.96
C TYR A 158 10.52 -7.66 16.01
N VAL A 159 11.63 -7.09 16.49
CA VAL A 159 12.59 -6.29 15.69
C VAL A 159 12.99 -6.98 14.37
N GLN A 160 13.23 -8.29 14.39
CA GLN A 160 13.62 -9.07 13.20
C GLN A 160 12.54 -9.17 12.11
N TYR A 161 11.26 -8.97 12.47
CA TYR A 161 10.10 -8.98 11.57
C TYR A 161 9.64 -7.58 11.18
N SER A 162 10.27 -6.53 11.70
CA SER A 162 9.94 -5.15 11.38
C SER A 162 10.53 -4.72 10.04
N TYR A 163 9.87 -5.10 8.95
CA TYR A 163 10.24 -4.69 7.60
C TYR A 163 10.06 -3.20 7.35
N THR A 164 9.06 -2.56 7.97
CA THR A 164 8.89 -1.09 7.87
C THR A 164 10.11 -0.32 8.37
N SER A 165 10.78 -0.76 9.45
CA SER A 165 12.07 -0.13 9.84
C SER A 165 13.21 -0.50 8.89
N LYS A 166 13.21 -1.72 8.33
CA LYS A 166 14.25 -2.15 7.38
C LYS A 166 14.22 -1.35 6.07
N THR A 167 13.11 -0.71 5.71
CA THR A 167 13.03 0.13 4.50
C THR A 167 13.77 1.46 4.62
N ALA A 168 14.30 1.81 5.80
CA ALA A 168 15.06 3.03 6.01
C ALA A 168 16.19 3.18 4.98
N GLY A 169 16.13 4.28 4.21
CA GLY A 169 17.09 4.61 3.16
C GLY A 169 16.92 3.87 1.83
N ILE A 170 15.90 3.01 1.67
CA ILE A 170 15.65 2.27 0.42
C ILE A 170 14.28 2.58 -0.22
N HIS A 171 13.55 3.55 0.31
CA HIS A 171 12.24 3.98 -0.21
C HIS A 171 12.12 5.50 -0.16
N ASN A 172 11.18 6.02 -0.96
CA ASN A 172 10.71 7.40 -0.93
C ASN A 172 9.26 7.44 -0.45
N GLU A 173 8.89 8.52 0.23
CA GLU A 173 7.51 8.83 0.58
C GLU A 173 7.03 10.10 -0.13
N LEU A 174 5.82 10.02 -0.70
CA LEU A 174 5.07 11.19 -1.17
C LEU A 174 3.85 11.37 -0.26
N LEU A 175 3.90 12.37 0.62
CA LEU A 175 2.80 12.66 1.54
C LEU A 175 1.52 13.03 0.77
N PHE A 176 0.38 12.55 1.25
CA PHE A 176 -0.91 13.01 0.77
C PHE A 176 -1.11 14.50 1.11
N PRO A 177 -1.80 15.27 0.24
CA PRO A 177 -2.07 16.66 0.49
C PRO A 177 -3.06 16.83 1.65
N LYS A 178 -2.89 17.91 2.42
CA LYS A 178 -3.68 18.18 3.64
C LYS A 178 -4.98 18.94 3.37
N ASN A 179 -5.36 19.12 2.12
CA ASN A 179 -6.52 19.92 1.70
C ASN A 179 -7.81 19.10 1.52
N TYR A 180 -7.87 17.86 2.05
CA TYR A 180 -9.13 17.13 2.05
C TYR A 180 -10.15 17.81 2.98
N PRO A 181 -11.38 18.12 2.54
CA PRO A 181 -12.32 18.92 3.33
C PRO A 181 -12.75 18.28 4.64
N THR A 182 -12.74 16.95 4.75
CA THR A 182 -13.12 16.24 5.97
C THR A 182 -11.86 15.85 6.77
N PRO A 183 -11.69 16.35 8.00
CA PRO A 183 -10.53 16.04 8.81
C PRO A 183 -10.33 14.53 9.02
N TYR A 184 -9.07 14.14 9.18
CA TYR A 184 -8.65 12.78 9.55
C TYR A 184 -9.05 11.65 8.60
N ILE A 185 -9.67 11.93 7.44
CA ILE A 185 -9.98 10.86 6.48
C ILE A 185 -8.71 10.38 5.80
N PHE A 186 -7.89 11.28 5.24
CA PHE A 186 -6.64 10.95 4.55
C PHE A 186 -5.39 11.51 5.25
N HIS A 187 -5.50 11.85 6.54
CA HIS A 187 -4.36 12.36 7.31
C HIS A 187 -3.24 11.31 7.39
N ASP A 188 -2.00 11.81 7.36
CA ASP A 188 -0.77 11.04 7.56
C ASP A 188 -0.63 9.81 6.67
N LEU A 189 -1.29 9.85 5.50
CA LEU A 189 -1.10 8.87 4.44
C LEU A 189 0.01 9.31 3.49
N SER A 190 0.77 8.34 3.00
CA SER A 190 1.88 8.50 2.07
C SER A 190 1.76 7.49 0.93
N ILE A 191 2.24 7.86 -0.25
CA ILE A 191 2.64 6.91 -1.30
C ILE A 191 4.08 6.50 -1.02
N HIS A 192 4.31 5.22 -0.77
CA HIS A 192 5.62 4.60 -0.61
C HIS A 192 6.07 3.99 -1.92
N ILE A 193 7.27 4.35 -2.34
CA ILE A 193 7.89 3.87 -3.58
C ILE A 193 9.28 3.34 -3.28
N PHE A 194 9.68 2.27 -3.97
CA PHE A 194 11.00 1.66 -3.86
C PHE A 194 11.78 1.81 -5.18
N PRO A 195 12.41 2.98 -5.44
CA PRO A 195 13.18 3.21 -6.65
C PRO A 195 14.34 2.23 -6.80
N LYS A 196 14.61 1.78 -8.02
CA LYS A 196 15.69 0.81 -8.30
C LYS A 196 17.07 1.30 -7.82
N HIS A 197 17.33 2.60 -7.98
CA HIS A 197 18.60 3.21 -7.58
C HIS A 197 18.81 3.26 -6.06
N LEU A 198 17.73 3.28 -5.26
CA LEU A 198 17.81 3.17 -3.80
C LEU A 198 17.96 1.71 -3.37
N LEU A 199 17.24 0.79 -4.02
CA LEU A 199 17.36 -0.63 -3.76
C LEU A 199 18.78 -1.16 -4.05
N SER A 200 19.43 -0.66 -5.10
CA SER A 200 20.81 -1.03 -5.45
C SER A 200 21.88 -0.56 -4.45
N THR A 201 21.51 0.20 -3.42
CA THR A 201 22.43 0.58 -2.33
C THR A 201 22.66 -0.54 -1.32
N LYS A 202 21.86 -1.60 -1.36
CA LYS A 202 22.00 -2.79 -0.52
C LYS A 202 22.48 -3.97 -1.36
N GLU A 203 23.19 -4.90 -0.71
CA GLU A 203 23.58 -6.16 -1.32
C GLU A 203 22.38 -7.10 -1.49
N ASP A 204 22.41 -8.00 -2.47
CA ASP A 204 21.33 -8.98 -2.73
C ASP A 204 20.96 -9.81 -1.48
N SER A 205 21.96 -10.07 -0.61
CA SER A 205 21.79 -10.80 0.65
C SER A 205 20.79 -10.13 1.61
N PHE A 206 20.65 -8.80 1.53
CA PHE A 206 19.68 -8.02 2.31
C PHE A 206 18.23 -8.35 1.94
N TYR A 207 17.97 -8.69 0.68
CA TYR A 207 16.64 -9.00 0.16
C TYR A 207 16.31 -10.50 0.20
N SER A 208 17.31 -11.36 0.32
CA SER A 208 17.11 -12.81 0.33
C SER A 208 16.18 -13.29 1.45
N LYS A 209 15.19 -14.12 1.11
CA LYS A 209 14.34 -14.79 2.10
C LYS A 209 15.11 -15.66 3.09
N SER A 210 16.28 -16.18 2.72
CA SER A 210 17.13 -16.98 3.62
C SER A 210 17.64 -16.21 4.83
N LYS A 211 17.71 -14.87 4.73
CA LYS A 211 18.19 -13.94 5.76
C LYS A 211 17.05 -13.20 6.46
N ASN A 212 15.81 -13.38 6.00
CA ASN A 212 14.67 -12.57 6.37
C ASN A 212 13.51 -13.46 6.82
N LEU A 213 13.25 -13.45 8.12
CA LEU A 213 12.23 -14.30 8.71
C LEU A 213 10.82 -13.84 8.35
N GLU A 214 9.95 -14.81 8.11
CA GLU A 214 8.52 -14.59 7.96
C GLU A 214 7.94 -14.01 9.25
N PRO A 215 7.21 -12.88 9.20
CA PRO A 215 6.52 -12.38 10.38
C PRO A 215 5.51 -13.40 10.92
N PRO A 216 5.35 -13.47 12.25
CA PRO A 216 4.42 -14.40 12.88
C PRO A 216 2.97 -14.13 12.44
N LYS A 217 2.09 -15.11 12.68
CA LYS A 217 0.65 -14.93 12.44
C LYS A 217 0.12 -13.72 13.20
N LEU A 218 -0.79 -13.00 12.56
CA LEU A 218 -1.48 -11.89 13.19
C LEU A 218 -2.50 -12.45 14.18
N ILE A 219 -2.30 -12.14 15.46
CA ILE A 219 -3.29 -12.43 16.49
C ILE A 219 -4.30 -11.28 16.46
N PHE A 220 -5.45 -11.51 15.84
CA PHE A 220 -6.55 -10.55 15.85
C PHE A 220 -7.30 -10.66 17.20
N GLY A 221 -7.09 -9.68 18.07
CA GLY A 221 -7.72 -9.54 19.38
C GLY A 221 -7.47 -8.13 19.93
N PRO A 222 -8.20 -7.67 20.97
CA PRO A 222 -7.92 -6.37 21.55
C PRO A 222 -6.52 -6.37 22.18
N GLU A 223 -5.70 -5.39 21.80
CA GLU A 223 -4.55 -4.97 22.61
C GLU A 223 -5.02 -4.34 23.92
#